data_AF-A0A0V0T3I8-F1
#
_entry.id   AF-A0A0V0T3I8-F1
#
_cell.length_a   1.000
_cell.length_b   1.000
_cell.length_c   1.000
_cell.angle_alpha   90.00
_cell.angle_beta   90.00
_cell.angle_gamma   90.00
#
_symmetry.space_group_name_H-M   'P 1'
#
loop_
_entity.id
_entity.type
_entity.pdbx_description
1 polymer ?
#
loop_
_entity_poly.entity_id
_entity_poly.type
_entity_poly.pdbx_seq_one_letter_code
_entity_poly.pdbx_strand_id
1 'polypeptide(L)'
;MTNLNHFMKFCILSPLKSKRAEELASKLFEIFLTFGAPSILQSDNGREFSSAIIAELKTCWPELKLVTGRPRHPQSQGAVERLNGVVQDKLAIWMRENGCKRWSMGLKF
;
A
#
# COMPACT_ATOMS: atom_id res chain seq x y z
N MET A 1 4.51 -1.63 -1.45
CA MET A 1 3.28 -0.90 -1.09
C MET A 1 2.47 -1.77 -0.14
N THR A 2 2.05 -1.20 0.98
CA THR A 2 1.20 -1.86 1.98
C THR A 2 -0.18 -1.23 1.88
N ASN A 3 -1.20 -1.99 1.50
CA ASN A 3 -2.59 -1.55 1.52
C ASN A 3 -3.31 -2.27 2.66
N LEU A 4 -3.87 -1.50 3.60
CA LEU A 4 -4.62 -2.04 4.74
C LEU A 4 -6.11 -1.80 4.52
N ASN A 5 -6.88 -2.88 4.38
CA ASN A 5 -8.33 -2.79 4.42
C ASN A 5 -8.80 -2.81 5.88
N HIS A 6 -9.21 -1.67 6.41
CA HIS A 6 -9.65 -1.55 7.79
C HIS A 6 -10.94 -2.32 8.08
N PHE A 7 -11.84 -2.42 7.10
CA PHE A 7 -13.14 -3.08 7.25
C PHE A 7 -12.99 -4.61 7.29
N MET A 8 -12.15 -5.16 6.41
CA MET A 8 -11.98 -6.61 6.28
C MET A 8 -10.75 -7.16 7.03
N LYS A 9 -10.03 -6.31 7.76
CA LYS A 9 -8.83 -6.65 8.56
C LYS A 9 -7.75 -7.45 7.81
N PHE A 10 -7.61 -7.24 6.50
CA PHE A 10 -6.54 -7.86 5.71
C PHE A 10 -5.57 -6.81 5.17
N CYS A 11 -4.34 -7.28 4.90
CA CYS A 11 -3.26 -6.48 4.34
C CYS A 11 -2.82 -7.06 3.00
N ILE A 12 -2.66 -6.22 1.99
CA ILE A 12 -2.05 -6.59 0.72
C ILE A 12 -0.66 -5.96 0.64
N LEU A 13 0.32 -6.81 0.36
CA LEU A 13 1.71 -6.41 0.15
C LEU A 13 2.07 -6.63 -1.32
N SER A 14 2.39 -5.55 -2.02
CA SER A 14 2.89 -5.62 -3.39
C SER A 14 4.28 -5.00 -3.46
N PRO A 15 5.32 -5.74 -3.88
CA PRO A 15 6.64 -5.19 -4.06
C PRO A 15 6.61 -4.21 -5.25
N LEU A 16 7.22 -3.04 -5.07
CA LEU A 16 7.42 -2.08 -6.13
C LEU A 16 8.91 -2.06 -6.50
N LYS A 17 9.21 -1.99 -7.79
CA LYS A 17 10.57 -1.82 -8.32
C LYS A 17 11.02 -0.37 -8.22
N SER A 18 10.07 0.57 -8.27
CA SER A 18 10.31 2.01 -8.17
C SER A 18 9.21 2.71 -7.38
N LYS A 19 9.48 3.95 -6.94
CA LYS A 19 8.49 4.83 -6.31
C LYS A 19 7.70 5.66 -7.32
N ARG A 20 7.68 5.24 -8.59
CA ARG A 20 7.05 5.98 -9.68
C ARG A 20 5.53 5.91 -9.57
N ALA A 21 4.91 7.02 -9.93
CA ALA A 21 3.47 7.22 -9.96
C ALA A 21 2.72 6.13 -10.75
N GLU A 22 3.27 5.81 -11.92
CA GLU A 22 2.68 4.91 -12.90
C GLU A 22 2.67 3.46 -12.38
N GLU A 23 3.76 3.04 -11.73
CA GLU A 23 3.87 1.70 -11.14
C GLU A 23 2.91 1.53 -9.96
N LEU A 24 2.82 2.56 -9.11
CA LEU A 24 1.89 2.59 -7.98
C LEU A 24 0.43 2.54 -8.45
N ALA A 25 0.06 3.33 -9.46
CA ALA A 25 -1.27 3.32 -10.03
C ALA A 25 -1.63 1.93 -10.60
N SER A 26 -0.75 1.32 -11.38
CA SER A 26 -0.95 -0.02 -11.92
C SER A 26 -1.21 -1.06 -10.83
N LYS A 27 -0.45 -1.03 -9.72
CA LYS A 27 -0.67 -1.95 -8.60
C LYS A 27 -1.93 -1.68 -7.82
N LEU A 28 -2.35 -0.43 -7.68
CA LEU A 28 -3.65 -0.11 -7.08
C LEU A 28 -4.80 -0.65 -7.93
N PHE A 29 -4.73 -0.50 -9.26
CA PHE A 29 -5.73 -1.07 -10.18
C PHE A 29 -5.83 -2.59 -10.07
N GLU A 30 -4.70 -3.32 -10.03
CA GLU A 30 -4.71 -4.78 -9.81
C GLU A 30 -5.45 -5.17 -8.52
N ILE A 31 -5.19 -4.43 -7.43
CA ILE A 31 -5.85 -4.65 -6.14
C ILE A 31 -7.36 -4.40 -6.25
N PHE A 32 -7.76 -3.27 -6.86
CA PHE A 32 -9.17 -2.91 -7.00
C PHE A 32 -9.95 -3.88 -7.88
N LEU A 33 -9.33 -4.38 -8.95
CA LEU A 33 -9.94 -5.40 -9.81
C LEU A 33 -10.09 -6.76 -9.10
N THR A 34 -9.23 -7.05 -8.12
CA THR A 34 -9.26 -8.32 -7.39
C THR A 34 -10.24 -8.29 -6.21
N PHE A 35 -10.26 -7.20 -5.44
CA PHE A 35 -10.99 -7.11 -4.16
C PHE A 35 -12.15 -6.12 -4.18
N GLY A 36 -12.36 -5.43 -5.30
CA GLY A 36 -13.28 -4.32 -5.40
C GLY A 36 -12.62 -2.97 -5.08
N ALA A 37 -13.17 -1.92 -5.67
CA ALA A 37 -12.70 -0.56 -5.50
C ALA A 37 -13.22 0.01 -4.16
N PRO A 38 -12.34 0.40 -3.20
CA PRO A 38 -12.77 0.97 -1.91
C PRO A 38 -13.37 2.39 -2.00
N SER A 39 -14.53 2.64 -1.38
CA SER A 39 -15.14 3.99 -1.39
C SER A 39 -14.26 5.09 -0.76
N ILE A 40 -13.28 4.73 0.08
CA ILE A 40 -12.32 5.64 0.71
C ILE A 40 -10.91 5.08 0.51
N LEU A 41 -10.01 5.89 -0.04
CA LEU A 41 -8.59 5.58 -0.15
C LEU A 41 -7.78 6.57 0.69
N GLN A 42 -7.12 6.08 1.74
CA GLN A 42 -6.25 6.89 2.58
C GLN A 42 -4.79 6.72 2.17
N SER A 43 -4.12 7.81 1.80
CA SER A 43 -2.68 7.84 1.55
C SER A 43 -1.97 8.70 2.60
N ASP A 44 -0.67 8.49 2.79
CA ASP A 44 0.16 9.50 3.42
C ASP A 44 0.40 10.68 2.46
N ASN A 45 1.06 11.73 2.95
CA ASN A 45 1.49 12.87 2.11
C ASN A 45 2.79 12.55 1.35
N GLY A 46 3.04 11.26 1.07
CA GLY A 46 4.17 10.83 0.27
C GLY A 46 4.13 11.48 -1.11
N ARG A 47 5.31 11.85 -1.62
CA ARG A 47 5.45 12.38 -2.99
C ARG A 47 5.01 11.37 -4.05
N GLU A 48 4.88 10.09 -3.68
CA GLU A 48 4.41 9.02 -4.56
C GLU A 48 2.94 9.20 -4.98
N PHE A 49 2.11 9.91 -4.20
CA PHE A 49 0.74 10.29 -4.57
C PHE A 49 0.72 11.75 -5.03
N SER A 50 1.35 12.01 -6.18
CA SER A 50 1.30 13.34 -6.79
C SER A 50 -0.14 13.74 -7.12
N SER A 51 -0.38 15.04 -7.19
CA SER A 51 -1.68 15.61 -7.60
C SER A 51 -2.15 15.06 -8.95
N ALA A 52 -1.23 14.70 -9.85
CA ALA A 52 -1.52 14.09 -11.14
C ALA A 52 -2.17 12.70 -11.02
N ILE A 53 -1.64 11.82 -10.15
CA ILE A 53 -2.25 10.50 -9.91
C ILE A 53 -3.63 10.65 -9.29
N ILE A 54 -3.76 11.57 -8.34
CA ILE A 54 -5.04 11.83 -7.67
C ILE A 54 -6.07 12.33 -8.69
N ALA A 55 -5.66 13.20 -9.62
CA ALA A 55 -6.52 13.68 -10.69
C ALA A 55 -6.98 12.53 -11.60
N GLU A 56 -6.05 11.70 -12.08
CA GLU A 56 -6.38 10.52 -12.90
C GLU A 56 -7.32 9.55 -12.17
N LEU A 57 -7.04 9.24 -10.91
CA LEU A 57 -7.89 8.37 -10.09
C LEU A 57 -9.31 8.94 -9.95
N LYS A 58 -9.46 10.26 -9.75
CA LYS A 58 -10.79 10.89 -9.67
C LYS A 58 -11.52 10.92 -11.01
N THR A 59 -10.81 11.02 -12.13
CA THR A 59 -11.42 10.93 -13.46
C THR A 59 -11.95 9.53 -13.73
N CYS A 60 -11.16 8.50 -13.47
CA CYS A 60 -11.57 7.12 -13.64
C CYS A 60 -12.62 6.68 -12.59
N TRP A 61 -12.65 7.33 -11.43
CA TRP A 61 -13.48 6.95 -10.31
C TRP A 61 -14.00 8.17 -9.54
N PRO A 62 -15.09 8.79 -10.02
CA PRO A 62 -15.62 10.04 -9.47
C PRO A 62 -16.09 9.95 -8.02
N GLU A 63 -16.57 8.77 -7.60
CA GLU A 63 -17.04 8.53 -6.23
C GLU A 63 -15.92 8.30 -5.21
N LEU A 64 -14.66 8.20 -5.65
CA LEU A 64 -13.52 7.94 -4.79
C LEU A 64 -13.29 9.10 -3.82
N LYS A 65 -13.41 8.80 -2.51
CA LYS A 65 -13.00 9.73 -1.46
C LYS A 65 -11.52 9.49 -1.12
N LEU A 66 -10.66 10.32 -1.71
CA LEU A 66 -9.24 10.31 -1.37
C LEU A 66 -9.00 11.14 -0.10
N VAL A 67 -8.46 10.50 0.94
CA VAL A 67 -8.10 11.13 2.20
C VAL A 67 -6.58 11.17 2.29
N THR A 68 -5.99 12.34 2.14
CA THR A 68 -4.58 12.54 2.45
C THR A 68 -4.42 12.70 3.96
N GLY A 69 -3.47 11.98 4.55
CA GLY A 69 -3.23 12.03 5.99
C GLY A 69 -3.01 13.47 6.45
N ARG A 70 -3.73 13.90 7.50
CA ARG A 70 -3.45 15.21 8.11
C ARG A 70 -2.01 15.25 8.62
N PRO A 71 -1.25 16.34 8.41
CA PRO A 71 0.02 16.52 9.09
C PRO A 71 -0.22 16.35 10.60
N ARG A 72 0.47 15.38 11.22
CA ARG A 72 0.43 15.10 12.67
C ARG A 72 -0.84 14.41 13.21
N HIS A 73 -1.41 13.41 12.52
CA HIS A 73 -2.29 12.42 13.14
C HIS A 73 -1.65 11.01 13.19
N PRO A 74 -0.87 10.69 14.23
CA PRO A 74 -0.10 9.43 14.33
C PRO A 74 -0.96 8.19 14.51
N GLN A 75 -2.21 8.30 14.97
CA GLN A 75 -3.02 7.13 15.31
C GLN A 75 -3.46 6.30 14.09
N SER A 76 -3.83 6.94 12.98
CA SER A 76 -4.22 6.21 11.76
C SER A 76 -3.02 5.70 10.97
N GLN A 77 -1.88 6.40 11.05
CA GLN A 77 -0.62 5.99 10.42
C GLN A 77 0.13 4.93 11.23
N GLY A 78 0.01 4.94 12.56
CA GLY A 78 0.69 4.02 13.44
C GLY A 78 0.25 2.57 13.30
N ALA A 79 -0.93 2.31 12.72
CA ALA A 79 -1.33 0.95 12.34
C ALA A 79 -0.54 0.43 11.14
N VAL A 80 -0.35 1.26 10.12
CA VAL A 80 0.44 0.93 8.92
C VAL A 80 1.92 0.81 9.27
N GLU A 81 2.46 1.70 10.10
CA GLU A 81 3.85 1.65 10.56
C GLU A 81 4.14 0.38 11.38
N ARG A 82 3.28 0.03 12.33
CA ARG A 82 3.41 -1.23 13.09
C ARG A 82 3.35 -2.44 12.18
N LEU A 83 2.43 -2.43 11.21
CA LEU A 83 2.30 -3.52 10.25
C LEU A 83 3.54 -3.65 9.37
N ASN A 84 4.12 -2.53 8.91
CA ASN A 84 5.37 -2.54 8.17
C ASN A 84 6.51 -3.15 8.99
N GLY A 85 6.60 -2.84 10.29
CA GLY A 85 7.56 -3.48 11.20
C GLY A 85 7.37 -4.99 11.28
N VAL A 86 6.14 -5.46 11.52
CA VAL A 86 5.82 -6.90 11.55
C VAL A 86 6.18 -7.61 10.24
N VAL A 87 5.92 -6.97 9.10
CA VAL A 87 6.27 -7.51 7.77
C VAL A 87 7.78 -7.60 7.59
N GLN A 88 8.52 -6.58 8.00
CA GLN A 88 9.99 -6.59 7.93
C GLN A 88 10.57 -7.72 8.78
N ASP A 89 10.08 -7.91 10.00
CA ASP A 89 10.53 -8.98 10.90
C ASP A 89 10.26 -10.36 10.30
N LYS A 90 9.05 -10.59 9.78
CA LYS A 90 8.69 -11.85 9.12
C LYS A 90 9.56 -12.15 7.90
N LEU A 91 9.80 -11.14 7.06
CA LEU A 91 10.68 -11.28 5.89
C LEU A 91 12.12 -11.57 6.32
N ALA A 92 12.61 -10.94 7.39
CA ALA A 92 13.95 -11.19 7.92
C ALA A 92 14.11 -12.65 8.41
N ILE A 93 13.10 -13.18 9.09
CA ILE A 93 13.06 -14.59 9.51
C ILE A 93 13.06 -15.50 8.29
N TRP A 94 12.14 -15.29 7.34
CA TRP A 94 12.03 -16.10 6.13
C TRP A 94 13.33 -16.13 5.32
N MET A 95 13.98 -14.97 5.15
CA MET A 95 15.26 -14.88 4.43
C MET A 95 16.38 -15.67 5.13
N ARG A 96 16.41 -15.67 6.46
CA ARG A 96 17.40 -16.42 7.25
C ARG A 96 17.19 -17.92 7.11
N GLU A 97 15.95 -18.37 7.20
CA GLU A 97 15.58 -19.79 7.11
C GLU A 97 15.81 -20.36 5.71
N ASN A 98 15.58 -19.56 4.67
CA ASN A 98 15.68 -20.01 3.28
C ASN A 98 17.03 -19.69 2.61
N GLY A 99 17.96 -19.04 3.33
CA GLY A 99 19.24 -18.58 2.76
C GLY A 99 19.10 -17.65 1.55
N CYS A 100 17.92 -17.02 1.39
CA CYS A 100 17.56 -16.27 0.19
C CYS A 100 17.55 -14.77 0.47
N LYS A 101 18.32 -14.01 -0.32
CA LYS A 101 18.36 -12.53 -0.22
C LYS A 101 17.23 -11.83 -0.98
N ARG A 102 16.46 -12.57 -1.79
CA ARG A 102 15.36 -12.02 -2.61
C ARG A 102 14.08 -11.94 -1.78
N TRP A 103 14.04 -10.98 -0.86
CA TRP A 103 12.94 -10.79 0.11
C TRP A 103 11.55 -10.77 -0.54
N SER A 104 11.41 -10.28 -1.78
CA SER A 104 10.13 -10.20 -2.48
C SER A 104 9.48 -11.56 -2.76
N MET A 105 10.24 -12.67 -2.74
CA MET A 105 9.68 -14.01 -2.76
C MET A 105 8.99 -14.40 -1.47
N GLY A 106 9.51 -13.92 -0.34
CA GLY A 106 8.97 -14.19 0.99
C GLY A 106 7.58 -13.60 1.20
N LEU A 107 7.16 -12.61 0.40
CA LEU A 107 5.81 -12.04 0.48
C LEU A 107 4.67 -13.04 0.20
N LYS A 108 4.99 -14.20 -0.36
CA LYS A 108 4.02 -15.27 -0.64
C LYS A 108 3.78 -16.20 0.56
N PHE A 109 4.57 -16.07 1.62
CA PHE A 109 4.60 -16.96 2.78
C PHE A 109 4.38 -16.16 4.07
#